data_AF-A0A4R6KAJ2-F1
#
_entry.id   AF-A0A4R6KAJ2-F1
#
_cell.length_a   1.000
_cell.length_b   1.000
_cell.length_c   1.000
_cell.angle_alpha   90.00
_cell.angle_beta   90.00
_cell.angle_gamma   90.00
#
_symmetry.space_group_name_H-M   'P 1'
#
loop_
_entity.id
_entity.type
_entity.pdbx_description
1 polymer ?
#
loop_
_entity_poly.entity_id
_entity_poly.type
_entity_poly.pdbx_seq_one_letter_code
_entity_poly.pdbx_strand_id
1 'polypeptide(L)'
;MPVTPITRRTLLAATAAGATAVAAGSLPASGSPVPVESAGTAQQLTDPFTLGIASGDPDYQSVVLWTRLALDPLAADGMGGMPSRRYVVQWQIALDPQLRQVVRAGAVTAGPESAHAVHVEVGGLLPGREYFYRFRCEGHLSEVGRTLTTPLPGTYGSPLHMSFVSCSNYSGGYFTAYRRMAEEHPSLILHLGDYIYEGPGGTGARAHSPAQEIWTLADYRVRHAQYRTDPDLQAAHSIAPWVVVWDDHELENNYADEIPSPAGQAGFLERRAAAYRAYYESMPLRRSSIPSGIDLQLYRRIKWGRLAEFHMLDTRQYRSDQACNDTASDCPAAFDPARSITGPEQEQWLLDGLGRSYATWDVLGQQVFFAARDFTTGPAVSYSMDAWDGYAASRQRILDGMRERGVTNPVVLTGDVHRHYANDLKADFRDPDSATVGVELVTTSITSGGDGQDMPANGPQLLAENPHIKLLNNQRGYVSTRLTRDSLRADFKVLPYVSTPGAPVSTRATFVVEAGSPGLHQD
;
A
#
# COMPACT_ATOMS: atom_id res chain seq x y z
N MET A 1 4.74 41.50 53.35
CA MET A 1 3.89 40.61 54.17
C MET A 1 3.72 39.29 53.43
N PRO A 2 4.36 38.21 53.88
CA PRO A 2 4.15 36.88 53.31
C PRO A 2 3.64 35.91 54.38
N VAL A 3 2.51 35.23 54.15
CA VAL A 3 2.21 33.95 54.81
C VAL A 3 1.34 33.10 53.87
N THR A 4 1.76 31.84 53.71
CA THR A 4 1.15 30.71 53.01
C THR A 4 0.00 30.08 53.87
N PRO A 5 -0.42 28.82 53.68
CA PRO A 5 -1.64 28.39 52.98
C PRO A 5 -2.66 27.69 53.93
N ILE A 6 -3.88 27.38 53.48
CA ILE A 6 -4.76 26.43 54.21
C ILE A 6 -5.38 25.40 53.25
N THR A 7 -5.30 24.15 53.70
CA THR A 7 -5.50 22.85 53.06
C THR A 7 -6.93 22.29 53.12
N ARG A 8 -7.13 21.18 52.39
CA ARG A 8 -8.33 20.31 52.34
C ARG A 8 -8.68 19.63 53.69
N ARG A 9 -9.99 19.33 53.81
CA ARG A 9 -10.72 18.29 54.59
C ARG A 9 -11.43 18.72 55.87
N THR A 10 -12.58 18.05 56.06
CA THR A 10 -13.60 18.10 57.13
C THR A 10 -14.57 19.28 57.04
N LEU A 11 -15.90 19.13 57.15
CA LEU A 11 -16.68 18.03 57.72
C LEU A 11 -18.08 17.91 57.08
N LEU A 12 -18.52 16.66 57.01
CA LEU A 12 -19.87 16.17 56.73
C LEU A 12 -20.96 16.70 57.68
N ALA A 13 -22.18 16.68 57.15
CA ALA A 13 -23.43 16.23 57.76
C ALA A 13 -24.26 17.16 58.67
N ALA A 14 -25.58 16.87 58.63
CA ALA A 14 -26.73 17.44 59.36
C ALA A 14 -27.35 18.69 58.70
N THR A 15 -28.65 18.79 58.42
CA THR A 15 -29.82 18.00 58.86
C THR A 15 -31.01 18.32 57.98
N ALA A 16 -31.87 17.33 57.79
CA ALA A 16 -33.15 17.40 57.12
C ALA A 16 -34.26 18.04 57.98
N ALA A 17 -35.36 18.34 57.29
CA ALA A 17 -36.75 18.43 57.76
C ALA A 17 -37.27 19.80 58.25
N GLY A 18 -38.17 20.35 57.45
CA GLY A 18 -39.15 21.37 57.82
C GLY A 18 -40.23 21.43 56.74
N ALA A 19 -41.29 20.63 56.91
CA ALA A 19 -42.45 20.62 56.04
C ALA A 19 -43.55 21.54 56.63
N THR A 20 -44.16 22.38 55.78
CA THR A 20 -45.57 22.80 55.88
C THR A 20 -46.09 23.42 54.56
N ALA A 21 -46.94 22.63 53.89
CA ALA A 21 -48.16 22.90 53.11
C ALA A 21 -48.78 24.34 53.18
N VAL A 22 -49.57 24.92 52.25
CA VAL A 22 -50.21 24.63 50.94
C VAL A 22 -50.55 26.01 50.32
N ALA A 23 -50.50 26.17 49.00
CA ALA A 23 -51.43 27.07 48.30
C ALA A 23 -51.79 26.53 46.92
N ALA A 24 -53.09 26.32 46.72
CA ALA A 24 -53.69 25.80 45.50
C ALA A 24 -53.66 26.84 44.38
N GLY A 25 -53.32 26.39 43.17
CA GLY A 25 -53.43 27.15 41.92
C GLY A 25 -53.66 26.20 40.76
N SER A 26 -54.91 26.09 40.33
CA SER A 26 -55.37 25.33 39.17
C SER A 26 -55.03 26.05 37.86
N LEU A 27 -54.32 25.37 36.95
CA LEU A 27 -54.24 25.70 35.53
C LEU A 27 -54.41 24.39 34.72
N PRO A 28 -55.29 24.33 33.72
CA PRO A 28 -55.38 23.19 32.82
C PRO A 28 -54.36 23.38 31.69
N ALA A 29 -53.44 22.43 31.53
CA ALA A 29 -52.67 22.30 30.30
C ALA A 29 -52.70 20.83 29.89
N SER A 30 -53.54 20.56 28.90
CA SER A 30 -53.64 19.31 28.17
C SER A 30 -52.29 19.01 27.49
N GLY A 31 -51.40 18.32 28.20
CA GLY A 31 -50.22 17.70 27.60
C GLY A 31 -50.56 16.28 27.22
N SER A 32 -50.80 16.04 25.93
CA SER A 32 -50.77 14.67 25.39
C SER A 32 -49.43 14.03 25.77
N PRO A 33 -49.39 12.78 26.25
CA PRO A 33 -48.12 12.08 26.40
C PRO A 33 -47.51 11.98 24.99
N VAL A 34 -46.40 12.69 24.79
CA VAL A 34 -45.52 12.43 23.66
C VAL A 34 -45.14 10.96 23.78
N PRO A 35 -45.35 10.13 22.73
CA PRO A 35 -44.84 8.77 22.76
C PRO A 35 -43.34 8.90 22.99
N VAL A 36 -42.86 8.40 24.12
CA VAL A 36 -41.46 8.01 24.23
C VAL A 36 -41.35 6.91 23.18
N GLU A 37 -40.87 7.26 21.98
CA GLU A 37 -40.36 6.26 21.07
C GLU A 37 -39.41 5.42 21.90
N SER A 38 -39.80 4.18 22.15
CA SER A 38 -38.92 3.15 22.64
C SER A 38 -37.67 3.29 21.79
N ALA A 39 -36.56 3.75 22.38
CA ALA A 39 -35.25 3.64 21.77
C ALA A 39 -35.15 2.18 21.35
N GLY A 40 -35.32 1.92 20.05
CA GLY A 40 -35.24 0.57 19.52
C GLY A 40 -33.96 0.01 20.06
N THR A 41 -34.04 -1.17 20.71
CA THR A 41 -32.89 -1.87 21.28
C THR A 41 -31.75 -1.75 20.27
N ALA A 42 -30.74 -0.93 20.60
CA ALA A 42 -29.64 -0.67 19.70
C ALA A 42 -29.09 -2.04 19.33
N GLN A 43 -29.15 -2.40 18.04
CA GLN A 43 -28.75 -3.70 17.57
C GLN A 43 -27.32 -3.93 18.04
N GLN A 44 -27.13 -4.90 18.94
CA GLN A 44 -25.82 -5.24 19.44
C GLN A 44 -25.01 -5.73 18.24
N LEU A 45 -23.86 -5.09 18.01
CA LEU A 45 -22.98 -5.50 16.93
C LEU A 45 -22.56 -6.98 17.14
N THR A 46 -22.31 -7.70 16.06
CA THR A 46 -21.36 -8.82 16.07
C THR A 46 -19.94 -8.29 15.89
N ASP A 47 -18.94 -9.16 15.76
CA ASP A 47 -17.56 -8.73 15.51
C ASP A 47 -17.47 -7.87 14.23
N PRO A 48 -17.10 -6.57 14.32
CA PRO A 48 -17.01 -5.70 13.17
C PRO A 48 -15.63 -5.69 12.51
N PHE A 49 -14.63 -6.40 13.06
CA PHE A 49 -13.26 -6.41 12.54
C PHE A 49 -13.04 -7.49 11.48
N THR A 50 -14.05 -7.72 10.62
CA THR A 50 -14.05 -8.78 9.60
C THR A 50 -13.05 -8.57 8.47
N LEU A 51 -12.56 -7.33 8.31
CA LEU A 51 -11.51 -6.98 7.36
C LEU A 51 -10.12 -6.99 8.02
N GLY A 52 -10.00 -7.36 9.29
CA GLY A 52 -8.75 -7.29 10.02
C GLY A 52 -8.24 -5.86 10.21
N ILE A 53 -6.95 -5.75 10.52
CA ILE A 53 -6.26 -4.49 10.83
C ILE A 53 -5.08 -4.28 9.91
N ALA A 54 -4.53 -3.07 9.87
CA ALA A 54 -3.27 -2.77 9.18
C ALA A 54 -2.50 -1.65 9.88
N SER A 55 -1.22 -1.54 9.57
CA SER A 55 -0.41 -0.37 9.92
C SER A 55 0.41 0.06 8.72
N GLY A 56 0.82 1.33 8.67
CA GLY A 56 1.50 1.84 7.49
C GLY A 56 2.10 3.22 7.65
N ASP A 57 2.76 3.67 6.57
CA ASP A 57 3.48 4.93 6.48
C ASP A 57 4.34 5.23 7.73
N PRO A 58 5.23 4.32 8.16
CA PRO A 58 5.98 4.50 9.37
C PRO A 58 6.97 5.67 9.23
N ASP A 59 7.17 6.35 10.34
CA ASP A 59 8.19 7.37 10.57
C ASP A 59 8.91 7.06 11.89
N TYR A 60 9.99 7.77 12.21
CA TYR A 60 10.83 7.47 13.36
C TYR A 60 10.14 7.76 14.70
N GLN A 61 9.02 8.50 14.71
CA GLN A 61 8.22 8.74 15.91
C GLN A 61 6.74 8.48 15.72
N SER A 62 6.32 7.97 14.56
CA SER A 62 4.91 7.76 14.28
C SER A 62 4.62 6.63 13.32
N VAL A 63 3.39 6.13 13.37
CA VAL A 63 2.87 5.16 12.42
C VAL A 63 1.38 5.37 12.24
N VAL A 64 0.83 4.99 11.09
CA VAL A 64 -0.62 4.91 10.88
C VAL A 64 -1.12 3.55 11.35
N LEU A 65 -2.18 3.54 12.15
CA LEU A 65 -2.97 2.34 12.43
C LEU A 65 -4.29 2.43 11.67
N TRP A 66 -4.72 1.32 11.09
CA TRP A 66 -5.90 1.25 10.25
C TRP A 66 -6.79 0.05 10.62
N THR A 67 -8.10 0.25 10.53
CA THR A 67 -9.12 -0.80 10.49
C THR A 67 -10.36 -0.26 9.79
N ARG A 68 -11.30 -1.12 9.38
CA ARG A 68 -12.64 -0.72 8.95
C ARG A 68 -13.69 -1.57 9.62
N LEU A 69 -14.74 -0.94 10.16
CA LEU A 69 -15.86 -1.67 10.77
C LEU A 69 -16.78 -2.19 9.66
N ALA A 70 -17.00 -3.50 9.63
CA ALA A 70 -17.94 -4.15 8.71
C ALA A 70 -18.50 -5.43 9.33
N LEU A 71 -19.82 -5.54 9.43
CA LEU A 71 -20.53 -6.76 9.83
C LEU A 71 -20.77 -7.69 8.65
N ASP A 72 -21.12 -7.10 7.50
CA ASP A 72 -21.27 -7.76 6.21
C ASP A 72 -20.36 -7.04 5.20
N PRO A 73 -19.07 -7.41 5.11
CA PRO A 73 -18.10 -6.69 4.28
C PRO A 73 -18.47 -6.64 2.79
N LEU A 74 -19.34 -7.54 2.32
CA LEU A 74 -19.75 -7.62 0.92
C LEU A 74 -21.16 -7.05 0.67
N ALA A 75 -21.73 -6.34 1.64
CA ALA A 75 -22.99 -5.62 1.47
C ALA A 75 -22.91 -4.70 0.23
N ALA A 76 -23.89 -4.83 -0.67
CA ALA A 76 -23.86 -4.21 -2.00
C ALA A 76 -23.88 -2.67 -1.99
N ASP A 77 -24.28 -2.04 -0.87
CA ASP A 77 -24.20 -0.59 -0.69
C ASP A 77 -22.78 -0.09 -0.42
N GLY A 78 -21.81 -1.00 -0.26
CA GLY A 78 -20.43 -0.70 0.08
C GLY A 78 -20.25 -0.22 1.51
N MET A 79 -21.26 -0.31 2.38
CA MET A 79 -21.23 0.22 3.75
C MET A 79 -20.88 -0.85 4.81
N GLY A 80 -20.60 -2.09 4.38
CA GLY A 80 -20.16 -3.15 5.27
C GLY A 80 -21.25 -3.67 6.22
N GLY A 81 -22.53 -3.44 5.90
CA GLY A 81 -23.66 -3.81 6.76
C GLY A 81 -23.70 -3.04 8.09
N MET A 82 -22.94 -1.96 8.23
CA MET A 82 -22.92 -1.15 9.44
C MET A 82 -24.18 -0.27 9.53
N PRO A 83 -24.86 -0.20 10.69
CA PRO A 83 -25.92 0.78 10.89
C PRO A 83 -25.41 2.21 10.64
N SER A 84 -26.24 3.04 10.00
CA SER A 84 -25.89 4.42 9.61
C SER A 84 -25.83 5.38 10.81
N ARG A 85 -24.85 5.14 11.68
CA ARG A 85 -24.49 5.96 12.83
C ARG A 85 -22.99 5.95 13.04
N ARG A 86 -22.54 6.82 13.93
CA ARG A 86 -21.13 6.95 14.32
C ARG A 86 -20.79 5.98 15.45
N TYR A 87 -19.58 5.43 15.42
CA TYR A 87 -19.05 4.51 16.42
C TYR A 87 -17.74 5.05 16.99
N VAL A 88 -17.60 5.01 18.32
CA VAL A 88 -16.33 5.33 18.97
C VAL A 88 -15.46 4.07 18.94
N VAL A 89 -14.36 4.17 18.20
CA VAL A 89 -13.36 3.11 18.09
C VAL A 89 -12.15 3.50 18.93
N GLN A 90 -11.92 2.74 20.00
CA GLN A 90 -10.75 2.89 20.84
C GLN A 90 -9.56 2.16 20.23
N TRP A 91 -8.36 2.70 20.40
CA TRP A 91 -7.12 2.09 19.93
C TRP A 91 -6.08 2.11 21.05
N GLN A 92 -5.18 1.12 21.03
CA GLN A 92 -4.06 1.01 21.95
C GLN A 92 -2.82 0.58 21.18
N ILE A 93 -1.65 1.07 21.59
CA ILE A 93 -0.34 0.59 21.14
C ILE A 93 0.55 0.35 22.37
N ALA A 94 1.29 -0.75 22.36
CA ALA A 94 2.05 -1.27 23.49
C ALA A 94 3.41 -1.83 23.07
N LEU A 95 4.25 -2.09 24.07
CA LEU A 95 5.60 -2.66 23.89
C LEU A 95 5.63 -4.20 23.85
N ASP A 96 4.50 -4.86 24.12
CA ASP A 96 4.40 -6.31 24.21
C ASP A 96 3.12 -6.84 23.52
N PRO A 97 3.15 -8.06 22.96
CA PRO A 97 2.03 -8.63 22.22
C PRO A 97 0.80 -8.92 23.09
N GLN A 98 0.95 -9.03 24.42
CA GLN A 98 -0.17 -9.19 25.34
C GLN A 98 -0.81 -7.84 25.74
N LEU A 99 -0.28 -6.72 25.23
CA LEU A 99 -0.72 -5.35 25.49
C LEU A 99 -0.77 -5.00 27.00
N ARG A 100 0.20 -5.48 27.78
CA ARG A 100 0.34 -5.16 29.21
C ARG A 100 1.01 -3.80 29.42
N GLN A 101 1.88 -3.39 28.51
CA GLN A 101 2.68 -2.16 28.55
C GLN A 101 2.19 -1.17 27.48
N VAL A 102 0.94 -0.71 27.61
CA VAL A 102 0.35 0.29 26.71
C VAL A 102 1.09 1.62 26.87
N VAL A 103 1.66 2.13 25.77
CA VAL A 103 2.42 3.39 25.75
C VAL A 103 1.60 4.57 25.22
N ARG A 104 0.62 4.30 24.36
CA ARG A 104 -0.38 5.27 23.90
C ARG A 104 -1.71 4.57 23.70
N ALA A 105 -2.79 5.31 23.90
CA ALA A 105 -4.14 4.89 23.61
C ALA A 105 -5.00 6.12 23.31
N GLY A 106 -6.11 5.90 22.63
CA GLY A 106 -7.06 6.95 22.32
C GLY A 106 -8.35 6.40 21.76
N ALA A 107 -9.17 7.29 21.21
CA ALA A 107 -10.38 6.94 20.51
C ALA A 107 -10.59 7.86 19.32
N VAL A 108 -11.20 7.33 18.26
CA VAL A 108 -11.61 8.06 17.07
C VAL A 108 -13.04 7.66 16.71
N THR A 109 -13.73 8.52 15.97
CA THR A 109 -15.11 8.27 15.57
C THR A 109 -15.15 7.77 14.13
N ALA A 110 -15.59 6.53 13.92
CA ALA A 110 -15.86 5.96 12.60
C ALA A 110 -17.30 6.25 12.19
N GLY A 111 -17.53 6.77 10.98
CA GLY A 111 -18.86 7.15 10.51
C GLY A 111 -19.16 6.67 9.09
N PRO A 112 -20.45 6.75 8.65
CA PRO A 112 -20.87 6.33 7.32
C PRO A 112 -20.16 7.09 6.19
N GLU A 113 -19.74 8.33 6.42
CA GLU A 113 -19.04 9.14 5.42
C GLU A 113 -17.75 8.51 4.91
N SER A 114 -17.10 7.62 5.66
CA SER A 114 -15.88 6.90 5.24
C SER A 114 -16.09 5.39 5.22
N ALA A 115 -17.34 4.92 5.08
CA ALA A 115 -17.73 3.51 5.24
C ALA A 115 -17.15 2.87 6.52
N HIS A 116 -17.13 3.66 7.59
CA HIS A 116 -16.61 3.32 8.91
C HIS A 116 -15.14 2.89 8.93
N ALA A 117 -14.35 3.37 7.97
CA ALA A 117 -12.90 3.29 8.01
C ALA A 117 -12.32 4.13 9.16
N VAL A 118 -11.22 3.65 9.73
CA VAL A 118 -10.50 4.22 10.85
C VAL A 118 -9.04 4.40 10.46
N HIS A 119 -8.54 5.63 10.59
CA HIS A 119 -7.14 5.98 10.43
C HIS A 119 -6.64 6.69 11.69
N VAL A 120 -5.53 6.23 12.26
CA VAL A 120 -4.93 6.83 13.46
C VAL A 120 -3.44 7.07 13.21
N GLU A 121 -3.04 8.33 13.09
CA GLU A 121 -1.62 8.72 13.12
C GLU A 121 -1.14 8.78 14.58
N VAL A 122 -0.50 7.70 15.04
CA VAL A 122 0.02 7.63 16.40
C VAL A 122 1.40 8.26 16.46
N GLY A 123 1.52 9.42 17.10
CA GLY A 123 2.79 10.12 17.29
C GLY A 123 3.46 9.89 18.66
N GLY A 124 4.69 10.41 18.78
CA GLY A 124 5.45 10.40 20.04
C GLY A 124 5.91 9.00 20.45
N LEU A 125 6.18 8.14 19.47
CA LEU A 125 6.78 6.82 19.65
C LEU A 125 8.32 6.92 19.63
N LEU A 126 8.99 5.87 20.10
CA LEU A 126 10.44 5.77 20.03
C LEU A 126 10.86 5.23 18.65
N PRO A 127 12.03 5.64 18.13
CA PRO A 127 12.53 5.22 16.82
C PRO A 127 13.03 3.78 16.82
N GLY A 128 12.98 3.14 15.64
CA GLY A 128 13.50 1.81 15.37
C GLY A 128 12.93 0.75 16.32
N ARG A 129 11.65 0.89 16.68
CA ARG A 129 11.03 0.09 17.76
C ARG A 129 9.78 -0.63 17.29
N GLU A 130 9.76 -1.92 17.59
CA GLU A 130 8.58 -2.75 17.43
C GLU A 130 7.51 -2.36 18.45
N TYR A 131 6.27 -2.38 17.99
CA TYR A 131 5.08 -2.13 18.78
C TYR A 131 3.97 -3.11 18.41
N PHE A 132 3.04 -3.29 19.33
CA PHE A 132 1.84 -4.09 19.14
C PHE A 132 0.60 -3.24 19.36
N TYR A 133 -0.44 -3.40 18.54
CA TYR A 133 -1.62 -2.54 18.58
C TYR A 133 -2.93 -3.33 18.42
N ARG A 134 -4.04 -2.76 18.88
CA ARG A 134 -5.40 -3.27 18.64
C ARG A 134 -6.43 -2.16 18.66
N PHE A 135 -7.63 -2.50 18.20
CA PHE A 135 -8.83 -1.67 18.28
C PHE A 135 -9.90 -2.30 19.18
N ARG A 136 -10.83 -1.46 19.67
CA ARG A 136 -12.02 -1.88 20.40
C ARG A 136 -13.24 -1.04 19.97
N CYS A 137 -14.35 -1.70 19.66
CA CYS A 137 -15.62 -1.05 19.32
C CYS A 137 -16.79 -1.81 19.96
N GLU A 138 -17.58 -1.14 20.79
CA GLU A 138 -18.79 -1.69 21.44
C GLU A 138 -18.62 -3.09 22.05
N GLY A 139 -17.48 -3.33 22.71
CA GLY A 139 -17.18 -4.60 23.38
C GLY A 139 -16.39 -5.61 22.55
N HIS A 140 -16.31 -5.45 21.23
CA HIS A 140 -15.47 -6.28 20.36
C HIS A 140 -14.04 -5.77 20.33
N LEU A 141 -13.08 -6.70 20.28
CA LEU A 141 -11.66 -6.43 20.12
C LEU A 141 -11.23 -6.92 18.74
N SER A 142 -10.41 -6.13 18.05
CA SER A 142 -9.68 -6.66 16.89
C SER A 142 -8.63 -7.69 17.34
N GLU A 143 -8.05 -8.39 16.36
CA GLU A 143 -6.75 -9.05 16.56
C GLU A 143 -5.66 -8.04 17.01
N VAL A 144 -4.53 -8.57 17.46
CA VAL A 144 -3.35 -7.75 17.81
C VAL A 144 -2.40 -7.74 16.62
N GLY A 145 -2.10 -6.55 16.13
CA GLY A 145 -1.15 -6.33 15.03
C GLY A 145 0.22 -5.95 15.55
N ARG A 146 1.24 -6.21 14.74
CA ARG A 146 2.63 -5.81 14.93
C ARG A 146 2.95 -4.67 13.98
N THR A 147 3.66 -3.67 14.47
CA THR A 147 4.15 -2.56 13.66
C THR A 147 5.57 -2.15 14.08
N LEU A 148 6.20 -1.24 13.33
CA LEU A 148 7.58 -0.82 13.54
C LEU A 148 7.75 0.65 13.13
N THR A 149 8.32 1.47 14.00
CA THR A 149 8.79 2.82 13.63
C THR A 149 10.13 2.74 12.90
N THR A 150 10.40 3.68 12.00
CA THR A 150 11.68 3.71 11.29
C THR A 150 12.82 4.09 12.24
N PRO A 151 14.09 3.74 11.94
CA PRO A 151 15.22 4.16 12.76
C PRO A 151 15.34 5.69 12.84
N LEU A 152 16.00 6.18 13.90
CA LEU A 152 16.24 7.61 14.08
C LEU A 152 17.00 8.16 12.87
N PRO A 153 16.62 9.33 12.31
CA PRO A 153 17.33 9.95 11.21
C PRO A 153 18.83 10.07 11.48
N GLY A 154 19.66 9.76 10.48
CA GLY A 154 21.12 9.76 10.60
C GLY A 154 21.72 8.52 11.28
N THR A 155 20.90 7.61 11.84
CA THR A 155 21.35 6.34 12.39
C THR A 155 21.04 5.19 11.45
N TYR A 156 21.85 4.13 11.44
CA TYR A 156 21.59 2.99 10.56
C TYR A 156 20.53 2.02 11.09
N GLY A 157 20.26 2.01 12.40
CA GLY A 157 19.41 0.98 13.02
C GLY A 157 19.94 -0.45 12.81
N SER A 158 19.03 -1.41 12.91
CA SER A 158 19.26 -2.81 12.52
C SER A 158 19.13 -2.98 11.00
N PRO A 159 19.70 -4.05 10.41
CA PRO A 159 19.44 -4.43 9.03
C PRO A 159 17.94 -4.44 8.71
N LEU A 160 17.56 -3.88 7.56
CA LEU A 160 16.16 -3.83 7.14
C LEU A 160 15.81 -5.12 6.40
N HIS A 161 14.86 -5.88 6.94
CA HIS A 161 14.25 -7.02 6.26
C HIS A 161 12.94 -6.54 5.65
N MET A 162 12.86 -6.45 4.34
CA MET A 162 11.71 -5.89 3.63
C MET A 162 11.21 -6.86 2.58
N SER A 163 9.90 -6.99 2.46
CA SER A 163 9.28 -7.68 1.33
C SER A 163 8.54 -6.69 0.44
N PHE A 164 8.47 -6.95 -0.86
CA PHE A 164 7.64 -6.16 -1.76
C PHE A 164 6.89 -7.05 -2.76
N VAL A 165 5.69 -6.60 -3.13
CA VAL A 165 4.70 -7.35 -3.92
C VAL A 165 3.85 -6.46 -4.80
N SER A 166 3.15 -7.09 -5.75
CA SER A 166 2.11 -6.47 -6.59
C SER A 166 1.13 -7.53 -7.09
N CYS A 167 0.10 -7.09 -7.82
CA CYS A 167 -0.71 -7.93 -8.70
C CYS A 167 -1.35 -9.13 -8.01
N SER A 168 -2.30 -8.83 -7.12
CA SER A 168 -3.02 -9.82 -6.32
C SER A 168 -4.42 -10.12 -6.87
N ASN A 169 -4.58 -10.37 -8.17
CA ASN A 169 -5.89 -10.68 -8.74
C ASN A 169 -6.57 -11.83 -7.98
N TYR A 170 -7.66 -11.51 -7.29
CA TYR A 170 -8.36 -12.44 -6.39
C TYR A 170 -8.85 -13.67 -7.13
N SER A 171 -9.29 -13.48 -8.39
CA SER A 171 -9.73 -14.58 -9.24
C SER A 171 -8.58 -15.47 -9.75
N GLY A 172 -7.36 -14.94 -9.81
CA GLY A 172 -6.17 -15.65 -10.33
C GLY A 172 -5.69 -16.81 -9.46
N GLY A 173 -5.99 -16.80 -8.15
CA GLY A 173 -5.57 -17.83 -7.22
C GLY A 173 -5.78 -17.46 -5.76
N TYR A 174 -5.35 -18.32 -4.85
CA TYR A 174 -5.35 -18.10 -3.41
C TYR A 174 -4.10 -17.35 -2.96
N PHE A 175 -4.25 -16.50 -1.95
CA PHE A 175 -3.24 -15.59 -1.43
C PHE A 175 -2.16 -16.24 -0.54
N THR A 176 -1.82 -17.50 -0.82
CA THR A 176 -0.80 -18.26 -0.06
C THR A 176 0.53 -17.50 0.01
N ALA A 177 0.90 -16.73 -1.02
CA ALA A 177 2.12 -15.92 -1.02
C ALA A 177 2.15 -14.92 0.16
N TYR A 178 1.02 -14.30 0.51
CA TYR A 178 0.92 -13.41 1.67
C TYR A 178 1.15 -14.15 2.99
N ARG A 179 0.61 -15.37 3.14
CA ARG A 179 0.88 -16.21 4.32
C ARG A 179 2.37 -16.49 4.47
N ARG A 180 3.01 -16.94 3.39
CA ARG A 180 4.43 -17.29 3.36
C ARG A 180 5.31 -16.08 3.66
N MET A 181 4.95 -14.92 3.12
CA MET A 181 5.63 -13.66 3.42
C MET A 181 5.50 -13.27 4.90
N ALA A 182 4.31 -13.44 5.48
CA ALA A 182 4.09 -13.12 6.88
C ALA A 182 4.91 -14.02 7.84
N GLU A 183 5.12 -15.29 7.48
CA GLU A 183 5.97 -16.25 8.18
C GLU A 183 7.46 -15.83 8.20
N GLU A 184 7.91 -14.97 7.28
CA GLU A 184 9.27 -14.40 7.28
C GLU A 184 9.44 -13.22 8.26
N HIS A 185 8.36 -12.73 8.89
CA HIS A 185 8.36 -11.59 9.82
C HIS A 185 9.08 -10.33 9.28
N PRO A 186 8.71 -9.82 8.08
CA PRO A 186 9.37 -8.65 7.50
C PRO A 186 9.20 -7.42 8.40
N SER A 187 10.21 -6.55 8.42
CA SER A 187 10.17 -5.27 9.14
C SER A 187 9.31 -4.21 8.43
N LEU A 188 9.16 -4.34 7.11
CA LEU A 188 8.43 -3.43 6.23
C LEU A 188 7.89 -4.23 5.03
N ILE A 189 6.66 -3.94 4.60
CA ILE A 189 6.08 -4.49 3.36
C ILE A 189 5.77 -3.35 2.41
N LEU A 190 6.17 -3.48 1.14
CA LEU A 190 5.78 -2.57 0.07
C LEU A 190 4.75 -3.25 -0.85
N HIS A 191 3.71 -2.52 -1.23
CA HIS A 191 2.78 -2.95 -2.27
C HIS A 191 2.88 -1.97 -3.44
N LEU A 192 3.21 -2.47 -4.63
CA LEU A 192 3.60 -1.67 -5.79
C LEU A 192 2.48 -1.47 -6.82
N GLY A 193 1.26 -1.92 -6.49
CA GLY A 193 0.06 -1.72 -7.30
C GLY A 193 -0.66 -3.02 -7.63
N ASP A 194 -1.85 -2.90 -8.22
CA ASP A 194 -2.77 -4.00 -8.49
C ASP A 194 -3.17 -4.77 -7.23
N TYR A 195 -3.43 -4.03 -6.16
CA TYR A 195 -3.94 -4.58 -4.92
C TYR A 195 -5.32 -5.18 -5.15
N ILE A 196 -6.16 -4.47 -5.90
CA ILE A 196 -7.42 -4.97 -6.45
C ILE A 196 -7.35 -5.02 -7.97
N TYR A 197 -8.30 -5.74 -8.56
CA TYR A 197 -8.64 -5.64 -9.97
C TYR A 197 -10.08 -5.17 -10.09
N GLU A 198 -10.39 -4.39 -11.11
CA GLU A 198 -11.66 -3.71 -11.36
C GLU A 198 -12.64 -4.56 -12.17
N GLY A 199 -12.13 -5.38 -13.10
CA GLY A 199 -12.94 -6.18 -14.02
C GLY A 199 -13.87 -7.21 -13.36
N PRO A 200 -14.73 -7.89 -14.14
CA PRO A 200 -15.72 -8.86 -13.63
C PRO A 200 -15.11 -10.10 -12.95
N GLY A 201 -13.79 -10.27 -13.01
CA GLY A 201 -13.08 -11.46 -12.58
C GLY A 201 -12.98 -12.49 -13.70
N GLY A 202 -11.95 -13.33 -13.64
CA GLY A 202 -11.76 -14.43 -14.59
C GLY A 202 -12.51 -15.70 -14.18
N THR A 203 -12.44 -16.75 -15.01
CA THR A 203 -12.91 -18.11 -14.67
C THR A 203 -11.94 -18.87 -13.75
N GLY A 204 -11.17 -18.14 -12.94
CA GLY A 204 -10.13 -18.70 -12.09
C GLY A 204 -10.67 -19.32 -10.80
N ALA A 205 -9.81 -19.47 -9.80
CA ALA A 205 -10.11 -20.22 -8.58
C ALA A 205 -11.20 -19.56 -7.71
N ARG A 206 -11.42 -18.25 -7.85
CA ARG A 206 -12.37 -17.47 -7.04
C ARG A 206 -13.10 -16.44 -7.91
N ALA A 207 -14.35 -16.13 -7.58
CA ALA A 207 -15.14 -15.12 -8.28
C ALA A 207 -14.94 -13.72 -7.66
N HIS A 208 -15.05 -12.67 -8.47
CA HIS A 208 -15.12 -11.30 -7.95
C HIS A 208 -16.50 -10.97 -7.37
N SER A 209 -16.51 -10.04 -6.42
CA SER A 209 -17.69 -9.42 -5.85
C SER A 209 -17.51 -7.89 -5.93
N PRO A 210 -18.46 -7.16 -6.56
CA PRO A 210 -19.54 -7.70 -7.38
C PRO A 210 -18.98 -8.44 -8.62
N ALA A 211 -19.76 -9.35 -9.21
CA ALA A 211 -19.33 -10.15 -10.38
C ALA A 211 -19.48 -9.37 -11.71
N GLN A 212 -19.01 -8.12 -11.71
CA GLN A 212 -19.03 -7.19 -12.82
C GLN A 212 -17.83 -6.24 -12.69
N GLU A 213 -17.59 -5.45 -13.74
CA GLU A 213 -16.67 -4.33 -13.63
C GLU A 213 -17.19 -3.28 -12.64
N ILE A 214 -16.30 -2.77 -11.79
CA ILE A 214 -16.64 -1.82 -10.73
C ILE A 214 -16.55 -0.37 -11.21
N TRP A 215 -17.54 0.45 -10.85
CA TRP A 215 -17.63 1.84 -11.32
C TRP A 215 -17.91 2.82 -10.19
N THR A 216 -18.85 2.47 -9.32
CA THR A 216 -19.30 3.35 -8.25
C THR A 216 -18.45 3.22 -6.99
N LEU A 217 -18.52 4.21 -6.10
CA LEU A 217 -17.87 4.14 -4.80
C LEU A 217 -18.29 2.89 -3.99
N ALA A 218 -19.56 2.47 -4.11
CA ALA A 218 -20.04 1.24 -3.48
C ALA A 218 -19.32 0.02 -4.05
N ASP A 219 -19.20 -0.08 -5.38
CA ASP A 219 -18.52 -1.19 -6.05
C ASP A 219 -17.05 -1.30 -5.61
N TYR A 220 -16.32 -0.18 -5.60
CA TYR A 220 -14.92 -0.18 -5.15
C TYR A 220 -14.78 -0.55 -3.67
N ARG A 221 -15.68 -0.06 -2.80
CA ARG A 221 -15.68 -0.44 -1.38
C ARG A 221 -15.94 -1.94 -1.18
N VAL A 222 -16.83 -2.53 -1.98
CA VAL A 222 -17.08 -3.99 -1.96
C VAL A 222 -15.88 -4.76 -2.50
N ARG A 223 -15.25 -4.31 -3.59
CA ARG A 223 -14.07 -4.97 -4.16
C ARG A 223 -12.88 -4.95 -3.20
N HIS A 224 -12.57 -3.79 -2.62
CA HIS A 224 -11.54 -3.71 -1.58
C HIS A 224 -11.87 -4.59 -0.38
N ALA A 225 -13.13 -4.60 0.07
CA ALA A 225 -13.57 -5.46 1.16
C ALA A 225 -13.39 -6.95 0.81
N GLN A 226 -13.76 -7.39 -0.39
CA GLN A 226 -13.55 -8.77 -0.87
C GLN A 226 -12.08 -9.19 -0.78
N TYR A 227 -11.16 -8.35 -1.24
CA TYR A 227 -9.75 -8.71 -1.19
C TYR A 227 -9.28 -8.78 0.27
N ARG A 228 -9.74 -7.84 1.10
CA ARG A 228 -9.39 -7.76 2.53
C ARG A 228 -10.10 -8.76 3.44
N THR A 229 -11.07 -9.54 2.96
CA THR A 229 -11.60 -10.69 3.75
C THR A 229 -10.69 -11.91 3.69
N ASP A 230 -9.67 -11.92 2.82
CA ASP A 230 -8.75 -13.04 2.72
C ASP A 230 -7.85 -13.14 3.97
N PRO A 231 -7.82 -14.29 4.68
CA PRO A 231 -7.11 -14.44 5.93
C PRO A 231 -5.58 -14.42 5.79
N ASP A 232 -5.04 -14.72 4.61
CA ASP A 232 -3.60 -14.66 4.36
C ASP A 232 -3.16 -13.22 4.10
N LEU A 233 -3.98 -12.43 3.42
CA LEU A 233 -3.77 -10.99 3.29
C LEU A 233 -3.89 -10.27 4.65
N GLN A 234 -4.89 -10.61 5.47
CA GLN A 234 -5.02 -10.06 6.83
C GLN A 234 -3.78 -10.37 7.68
N ALA A 235 -3.25 -11.60 7.61
CA ALA A 235 -2.04 -11.97 8.32
C ALA A 235 -0.80 -11.16 7.89
N ALA A 236 -0.67 -10.86 6.60
CA ALA A 236 0.41 -10.03 6.10
C ALA A 236 0.26 -8.55 6.51
N HIS A 237 -0.97 -8.01 6.56
CA HIS A 237 -1.24 -6.67 7.10
C HIS A 237 -0.99 -6.56 8.59
N SER A 238 -1.28 -7.61 9.37
CA SER A 238 -1.13 -7.59 10.81
C SER A 238 0.31 -7.80 11.28
N ILE A 239 1.23 -8.23 10.41
CA ILE A 239 2.60 -8.55 10.82
C ILE A 239 3.62 -7.44 10.56
N ALA A 240 3.33 -6.34 9.83
CA ALA A 240 4.32 -5.29 9.55
C ALA A 240 3.63 -3.97 9.16
N PRO A 241 4.33 -2.81 9.22
CA PRO A 241 3.86 -1.61 8.54
C PRO A 241 3.97 -1.77 7.02
N TRP A 242 2.95 -1.28 6.30
CA TRP A 242 2.88 -1.27 4.84
C TRP A 242 3.14 0.11 4.27
N VAL A 243 3.86 0.16 3.15
CA VAL A 243 4.03 1.35 2.32
C VAL A 243 3.46 1.03 0.95
N VAL A 244 2.28 1.58 0.67
CA VAL A 244 1.50 1.25 -0.53
C VAL A 244 1.52 2.36 -1.55
N VAL A 245 1.61 1.96 -2.82
CA VAL A 245 1.25 2.74 -4.00
C VAL A 245 0.31 1.89 -4.87
N TRP A 246 -0.51 2.54 -5.70
CA TRP A 246 -1.36 1.86 -6.68
C TRP A 246 -0.61 1.64 -8.00
N ASP A 247 -1.23 0.86 -8.89
CA ASP A 247 -0.98 0.90 -10.33
C ASP A 247 -2.31 1.20 -11.06
N ASP A 248 -2.58 0.58 -12.20
CA ASP A 248 -3.76 0.85 -13.02
C ASP A 248 -5.04 0.21 -12.46
N HIS A 249 -4.98 -1.05 -12.06
CA HIS A 249 -6.16 -1.84 -11.71
C HIS A 249 -6.86 -1.44 -10.41
N GLU A 250 -6.28 -0.53 -9.62
CA GLU A 250 -7.00 0.19 -8.57
C GLU A 250 -8.14 1.08 -9.11
N LEU A 251 -8.13 1.40 -10.41
CA LEU A 251 -9.13 2.20 -11.12
C LEU A 251 -9.62 1.47 -12.39
N GLU A 252 -8.74 1.33 -13.38
CA GLU A 252 -9.04 0.76 -14.69
C GLU A 252 -7.74 0.41 -15.40
N ASN A 253 -7.70 -0.79 -15.98
CA ASN A 253 -6.58 -1.30 -16.77
C ASN A 253 -6.01 -0.21 -17.71
N ASN A 254 -4.70 -0.01 -17.61
CA ASN A 254 -3.89 0.87 -18.45
C ASN A 254 -4.30 2.36 -18.47
N TYR A 255 -5.02 2.89 -17.46
CA TYR A 255 -5.33 4.32 -17.46
C TYR A 255 -4.07 5.21 -17.44
N ALA A 256 -4.18 6.41 -18.02
CA ALA A 256 -3.13 7.42 -18.06
C ALA A 256 -3.67 8.79 -17.65
N ASP A 257 -3.37 9.20 -16.41
CA ASP A 257 -3.91 10.42 -15.82
C ASP A 257 -5.45 10.48 -15.94
N GLU A 258 -5.99 11.39 -16.74
CA GLU A 258 -7.44 11.57 -16.94
C GLU A 258 -7.99 10.75 -18.12
N ILE A 259 -7.14 9.94 -18.77
CA ILE A 259 -7.47 9.21 -19.99
C ILE A 259 -7.72 7.73 -19.67
N PRO A 260 -8.95 7.21 -19.90
CA PRO A 260 -9.25 5.79 -19.79
C PRO A 260 -8.66 4.97 -20.93
N SER A 261 -8.62 3.64 -20.78
CA SER A 261 -8.22 2.73 -21.86
C SER A 261 -9.34 1.71 -22.16
N PRO A 262 -10.02 1.81 -23.32
CA PRO A 262 -9.83 2.77 -24.40
C PRO A 262 -10.29 4.18 -24.04
N ALA A 263 -9.75 5.19 -24.75
CA ALA A 263 -10.09 6.59 -24.52
C ALA A 263 -11.57 6.94 -24.79
N GLY A 264 -12.07 7.97 -24.11
CA GLY A 264 -13.40 8.53 -24.34
C GLY A 264 -14.55 7.87 -23.54
N GLN A 265 -14.23 7.06 -22.52
CA GLN A 265 -15.24 6.51 -21.63
C GLN A 265 -15.90 7.62 -20.79
N ALA A 266 -17.23 7.74 -20.89
CA ALA A 266 -17.99 8.70 -20.11
C ALA A 266 -17.99 8.30 -18.62
N GLY A 267 -17.85 9.28 -17.73
CA GLY A 267 -17.87 9.04 -16.28
C GLY A 267 -16.53 8.58 -15.68
N PHE A 268 -15.44 8.59 -16.45
CA PHE A 268 -14.13 8.12 -15.99
C PHE A 268 -13.58 8.92 -14.79
N LEU A 269 -13.74 10.24 -14.80
CA LEU A 269 -13.27 11.09 -13.70
C LEU A 269 -14.07 10.86 -12.41
N GLU A 270 -15.38 10.64 -12.52
CA GLU A 270 -16.22 10.21 -11.39
C GLU A 270 -15.81 8.82 -10.87
N ARG A 271 -15.46 7.90 -11.77
CA ARG A 271 -14.90 6.58 -11.44
C ARG A 271 -13.56 6.72 -10.72
N ARG A 272 -12.65 7.60 -11.17
CA ARG A 272 -11.36 7.91 -10.52
C ARG A 272 -11.56 8.45 -9.10
N ALA A 273 -12.45 9.42 -8.92
CA ALA A 273 -12.78 9.94 -7.59
C ALA A 273 -13.33 8.85 -6.66
N ALA A 274 -14.18 7.95 -7.17
CA ALA A 274 -14.70 6.81 -6.42
C ALA A 274 -13.60 5.81 -6.02
N ALA A 275 -12.74 5.43 -6.98
CA ALA A 275 -11.62 4.54 -6.78
C ALA A 275 -10.64 5.06 -5.72
N TYR A 276 -10.15 6.29 -5.88
CA TYR A 276 -9.16 6.89 -4.98
C TYR A 276 -9.71 7.06 -3.56
N ARG A 277 -11.00 7.40 -3.42
CA ARG A 277 -11.65 7.44 -2.12
C ARG A 277 -11.72 6.07 -1.47
N ALA A 278 -12.13 5.04 -2.19
CA ALA A 278 -12.18 3.67 -1.66
C ALA A 278 -10.78 3.13 -1.31
N TYR A 279 -9.76 3.50 -2.10
CA TYR A 279 -8.37 3.17 -1.84
C TYR A 279 -7.90 3.79 -0.51
N TYR A 280 -8.08 5.10 -0.30
CA TYR A 280 -7.76 5.74 0.97
C TYR A 280 -8.51 5.11 2.15
N GLU A 281 -9.82 4.84 1.99
CA GLU A 281 -10.64 4.18 3.00
C GLU A 281 -10.13 2.76 3.35
N SER A 282 -9.39 2.11 2.46
CA SER A 282 -8.96 0.71 2.59
C SER A 282 -7.45 0.52 2.88
N MET A 283 -6.68 1.61 2.89
CA MET A 283 -5.22 1.58 3.05
C MET A 283 -4.74 2.36 4.28
N PRO A 284 -3.63 1.94 4.94
CA PRO A 284 -3.07 2.60 6.12
C PRO A 284 -2.24 3.84 5.76
N LEU A 285 -2.86 4.81 5.08
CA LEU A 285 -2.24 6.05 4.63
C LEU A 285 -2.40 7.19 5.65
N ARG A 286 -1.48 8.16 5.59
CA ARG A 286 -1.57 9.40 6.38
C ARG A 286 -2.67 10.32 5.84
N ARG A 287 -3.12 11.27 6.68
CA ARG A 287 -4.13 12.27 6.31
C ARG A 287 -3.72 13.18 5.14
N SER A 288 -2.42 13.28 4.86
CA SER A 288 -1.90 13.99 3.69
C SER A 288 -2.35 13.37 2.37
N SER A 289 -2.79 12.11 2.41
CA SER A 289 -3.30 11.35 1.27
C SER A 289 -4.83 11.24 1.29
N ILE A 290 -5.55 12.11 2.02
CA ILE A 290 -7.00 12.23 1.87
C ILE A 290 -7.28 12.76 0.45
N PRO A 291 -8.09 12.06 -0.36
CA PRO A 291 -8.40 12.50 -1.72
C PRO A 291 -9.16 13.83 -1.75
N SER A 292 -8.90 14.63 -2.77
CA SER A 292 -9.59 15.87 -3.11
C SER A 292 -10.11 15.80 -4.53
N GLY A 293 -11.40 15.51 -4.70
CA GLY A 293 -11.98 15.30 -6.03
C GLY A 293 -11.39 14.05 -6.70
N ILE A 294 -10.74 14.24 -7.85
CA ILE A 294 -10.09 13.16 -8.63
C ILE A 294 -8.62 12.95 -8.24
N ASP A 295 -8.09 13.73 -7.31
CA ASP A 295 -6.67 13.72 -6.96
C ASP A 295 -6.42 13.17 -5.56
N LEU A 296 -5.31 12.44 -5.39
CA LEU A 296 -4.81 12.03 -4.08
C LEU A 296 -3.28 12.11 -4.08
N GLN A 297 -2.68 12.73 -3.06
CA GLN A 297 -1.22 12.76 -2.93
C GLN A 297 -0.70 11.40 -2.46
N LEU A 298 -0.25 10.56 -3.39
CA LEU A 298 0.25 9.22 -3.07
C LEU A 298 1.77 9.13 -3.05
N TYR A 299 2.45 9.69 -4.05
CA TYR A 299 3.92 9.68 -4.06
C TYR A 299 4.47 10.37 -2.81
N ARG A 300 5.44 9.74 -2.15
CA ARG A 300 5.97 10.21 -0.85
C ARG A 300 7.31 9.55 -0.52
N ARG A 301 7.98 10.09 0.50
CA ARG A 301 9.26 9.53 0.99
C ARG A 301 9.09 8.83 2.32
N ILE A 302 9.76 7.69 2.48
CA ILE A 302 9.94 7.01 3.77
C ILE A 302 11.42 6.90 4.04
N LYS A 303 11.89 7.48 5.14
CA LYS A 303 13.31 7.41 5.53
C LYS A 303 13.52 6.30 6.55
N TRP A 304 14.43 5.39 6.24
CA TRP A 304 14.84 4.30 7.13
C TRP A 304 16.20 4.62 7.76
N GLY A 305 16.21 5.64 8.63
CA GLY A 305 17.43 6.16 9.22
C GLY A 305 18.41 6.66 8.15
N ARG A 306 19.65 6.15 8.19
CA ARG A 306 20.71 6.36 7.18
C ARG A 306 20.86 5.17 6.24
N LEU A 307 20.11 4.09 6.47
CA LEU A 307 20.24 2.87 5.69
C LEU A 307 19.62 3.04 4.31
N ALA A 308 18.35 3.40 4.24
CA ALA A 308 17.62 3.53 2.98
C ALA A 308 16.71 4.76 2.99
N GLU A 309 16.53 5.39 1.84
CA GLU A 309 15.48 6.36 1.57
C GLU A 309 14.60 5.83 0.44
N PHE A 310 13.33 5.61 0.74
CA PHE A 310 12.34 5.15 -0.23
C PHE A 310 11.69 6.36 -0.90
N HIS A 311 11.82 6.44 -2.22
CA HIS A 311 11.09 7.34 -3.09
C HIS A 311 9.93 6.57 -3.72
N MET A 312 8.77 6.58 -3.07
CA MET A 312 7.58 5.89 -3.57
C MET A 312 6.93 6.75 -4.64
N LEU A 313 6.82 6.24 -5.85
CA LEU A 313 6.32 6.94 -7.02
C LEU A 313 4.85 6.60 -7.30
N ASP A 314 4.16 7.54 -7.92
CA ASP A 314 2.94 7.35 -8.67
C ASP A 314 3.27 7.51 -10.16
N THR A 315 3.09 6.46 -10.96
CA THR A 315 3.33 6.50 -12.42
C THR A 315 2.04 6.40 -13.22
N ARG A 316 0.88 6.65 -12.58
CA ARG A 316 -0.43 6.60 -13.22
C ARG A 316 -1.14 7.95 -13.21
N GLN A 317 -1.18 8.62 -12.06
CA GLN A 317 -2.00 9.82 -11.90
C GLN A 317 -1.55 11.02 -12.77
N TYR A 318 -0.30 11.06 -13.24
CA TYR A 318 0.27 12.25 -13.90
C TYR A 318 0.95 11.96 -15.25
N ARG A 319 0.83 10.73 -15.75
CA ARG A 319 1.54 10.31 -16.95
C ARG A 319 0.85 10.80 -18.22
N SER A 320 1.64 11.05 -19.25
CA SER A 320 1.11 11.19 -20.61
C SER A 320 0.44 9.89 -21.06
N ASP A 321 -0.53 9.97 -21.98
CA ASP A 321 -1.13 8.79 -22.63
C ASP A 321 -0.08 7.88 -23.28
N GLN A 322 -0.35 6.57 -23.36
CA GLN A 322 0.53 5.61 -24.02
C GLN A 322 0.68 5.96 -25.50
N ALA A 323 1.91 5.95 -25.99
CA ALA A 323 2.15 6.15 -27.40
C ALA A 323 1.71 4.94 -28.23
N CYS A 324 1.56 5.15 -29.54
CA CYS A 324 1.30 4.09 -30.51
C CYS A 324 0.09 3.19 -30.14
N ASN A 325 -0.98 3.80 -29.60
CA ASN A 325 -2.21 3.13 -29.17
C ASN A 325 -1.95 1.96 -28.21
N ASP A 326 -1.00 2.13 -27.30
CA ASP A 326 -0.57 1.13 -26.33
C ASP A 326 -0.16 -0.23 -26.94
N THR A 327 0.28 -0.21 -28.21
CA THR A 327 0.71 -1.41 -28.92
C THR A 327 2.21 -1.58 -28.78
N ALA A 328 2.64 -2.78 -28.37
CA ALA A 328 4.06 -3.09 -28.31
C ALA A 328 4.71 -2.97 -29.70
N SER A 329 5.63 -2.01 -29.86
CA SER A 329 6.15 -1.61 -31.16
C SER A 329 7.47 -0.84 -31.04
N ASP A 330 8.15 -0.65 -32.17
CA ASP A 330 9.17 0.39 -32.34
C ASP A 330 8.46 1.73 -32.54
N CYS A 331 8.33 2.50 -31.45
CA CYS A 331 7.52 3.72 -31.41
C CYS A 331 8.41 4.95 -31.21
N PRO A 332 8.65 5.78 -32.25
CA PRO A 332 9.47 7.00 -32.12
C PRO A 332 8.96 7.98 -31.06
N ALA A 333 7.64 8.01 -30.82
CA ALA A 333 7.02 8.86 -29.80
C ALA A 333 7.40 8.46 -28.36
N ALA A 334 7.95 7.26 -28.14
CA ALA A 334 8.51 6.88 -26.84
C ALA A 334 9.76 7.72 -26.46
N PHE A 335 10.46 8.26 -27.46
CA PHE A 335 11.66 9.09 -27.30
C PHE A 335 11.35 10.60 -27.32
N ASP A 336 10.08 11.00 -27.38
CA ASP A 336 9.68 12.41 -27.31
C ASP A 336 10.04 12.99 -25.93
N PRO A 337 10.92 14.01 -25.84
CA PRO A 337 11.32 14.60 -24.57
C PRO A 337 10.17 15.26 -23.81
N ALA A 338 9.06 15.60 -24.47
CA ALA A 338 7.89 16.20 -23.83
C ALA A 338 7.04 15.18 -23.05
N ARG A 339 7.17 13.89 -23.32
CA ARG A 339 6.40 12.85 -22.62
C ARG A 339 6.99 12.58 -21.24
N SER A 340 6.10 12.33 -20.28
CA SER A 340 6.47 12.05 -18.89
C SER A 340 5.60 10.95 -18.32
N ILE A 341 6.18 10.07 -17.51
CA ILE A 341 5.45 9.04 -16.77
C ILE A 341 5.13 9.48 -15.34
N THR A 342 5.90 10.42 -14.78
CA THR A 342 5.72 10.90 -13.41
C THR A 342 5.03 12.26 -13.35
N GLY A 343 4.92 12.98 -14.47
CA GLY A 343 4.60 14.40 -14.47
C GLY A 343 5.79 15.27 -14.01
N PRO A 344 5.85 16.55 -14.39
CA PRO A 344 7.01 17.39 -14.13
C PRO A 344 7.24 17.67 -12.63
N GLU A 345 6.19 17.82 -11.83
CA GLU A 345 6.30 18.11 -10.40
C GLU A 345 6.91 16.95 -9.62
N GLN A 346 6.48 15.70 -9.90
CA GLN A 346 7.02 14.52 -9.23
C GLN A 346 8.42 14.18 -9.73
N GLU A 347 8.73 14.40 -11.02
CA GLU A 347 10.08 14.25 -11.55
C GLU A 347 11.05 15.20 -10.83
N GLN A 348 10.70 16.48 -10.72
CA GLN A 348 11.51 17.46 -9.98
C GLN A 348 11.61 17.10 -8.50
N TRP A 349 10.50 16.70 -7.87
CA TRP A 349 10.50 16.23 -6.49
C TRP A 349 11.49 15.08 -6.31
N LEU A 350 11.48 14.06 -7.19
CA LEU A 350 12.35 12.89 -7.13
C LEU A 350 13.81 13.32 -7.19
N LEU A 351 14.16 14.10 -8.21
CA LEU A 351 15.51 14.60 -8.44
C LEU A 351 16.01 15.45 -7.26
N ASP A 352 15.18 16.31 -6.69
CA ASP A 352 15.54 17.08 -5.49
C ASP A 352 15.79 16.20 -4.26
N GLY A 353 15.03 15.11 -4.13
CA GLY A 353 15.23 14.13 -3.07
C GLY A 353 16.54 13.39 -3.20
N LEU A 354 16.83 12.86 -4.39
CA LEU A 354 18.08 12.16 -4.70
C LEU A 354 19.29 13.05 -4.40
N GLY A 355 19.22 14.34 -4.76
CA GLY A 355 20.30 15.30 -4.51
C GLY A 355 20.48 15.70 -3.04
N ARG A 356 19.53 15.35 -2.17
CA ARG A 356 19.55 15.65 -0.73
C ARG A 356 19.65 14.40 0.13
N SER A 357 19.63 13.21 -0.48
CA SER A 357 19.71 11.95 0.23
C SER A 357 21.12 11.74 0.79
N TYR A 358 21.17 11.25 2.02
CA TYR A 358 22.40 10.77 2.66
C TYR A 358 22.28 9.29 3.04
N ALA A 359 21.26 8.60 2.50
CA ALA A 359 21.05 7.19 2.71
C ALA A 359 22.15 6.38 2.00
N THR A 360 22.33 5.14 2.44
CA THR A 360 23.19 4.21 1.69
C THR A 360 22.49 3.74 0.43
N TRP A 361 21.19 3.46 0.51
CA TRP A 361 20.37 2.99 -0.60
C TRP A 361 19.29 4.02 -0.92
N ASP A 362 19.25 4.49 -2.16
CA ASP A 362 18.12 5.26 -2.69
C ASP A 362 17.21 4.30 -3.45
N VAL A 363 16.05 4.04 -2.89
CA VAL A 363 15.13 2.99 -3.37
C VAL A 363 13.93 3.64 -4.02
N LEU A 364 13.75 3.44 -5.33
CA LEU A 364 12.57 3.88 -6.08
C LEU A 364 11.54 2.76 -6.05
N GLY A 365 10.48 2.91 -5.26
CA GLY A 365 9.34 1.99 -5.27
C GLY A 365 8.30 2.47 -6.27
N GLN A 366 8.04 1.68 -7.31
CA GLN A 366 7.17 2.09 -8.42
C GLN A 366 6.53 0.88 -9.12
N GLN A 367 5.70 1.15 -10.11
CA GLN A 367 4.72 0.23 -10.68
C GLN A 367 5.29 -0.62 -11.82
N VAL A 368 5.72 0.03 -12.91
CA VAL A 368 5.88 -0.60 -14.24
C VAL A 368 7.35 -0.82 -14.63
N PHE A 369 7.63 -1.76 -15.54
CA PHE A 369 9.00 -2.16 -15.90
C PHE A 369 9.92 -0.99 -16.29
N PHE A 370 11.03 -0.81 -15.57
CA PHE A 370 11.94 0.33 -15.69
C PHE A 370 13.06 0.10 -16.71
N ALA A 371 13.79 -1.03 -16.63
CA ALA A 371 14.86 -1.34 -17.58
C ALA A 371 14.32 -1.50 -19.01
N ALA A 372 15.17 -1.37 -20.02
CA ALA A 372 14.73 -1.67 -21.38
C ALA A 372 14.37 -3.15 -21.54
N ARG A 373 13.30 -3.47 -22.26
CA ARG A 373 12.90 -4.85 -22.51
C ARG A 373 12.35 -5.02 -23.92
N ASP A 374 13.25 -5.40 -24.82
CA ASP A 374 12.91 -5.74 -26.20
C ASP A 374 12.25 -7.13 -26.27
N PHE A 375 11.14 -7.22 -26.98
CA PHE A 375 10.40 -8.44 -27.21
C PHE A 375 10.69 -9.11 -28.57
N THR A 376 11.46 -8.47 -29.45
CA THR A 376 11.72 -8.95 -30.81
C THR A 376 13.16 -9.39 -30.97
N THR A 377 13.39 -10.52 -31.65
CA THR A 377 14.75 -11.02 -31.88
C THR A 377 15.41 -10.31 -33.07
N GLY A 378 16.65 -9.86 -32.89
CA GLY A 378 17.48 -9.31 -33.96
C GLY A 378 17.41 -7.78 -34.05
N PRO A 379 17.68 -7.17 -35.22
CA PRO A 379 17.86 -5.72 -35.31
C PRO A 379 16.56 -4.91 -35.22
N ALA A 380 15.40 -5.56 -35.25
CA ALA A 380 14.10 -4.92 -35.07
C ALA A 380 13.74 -4.96 -33.59
N VAL A 381 13.18 -3.87 -33.08
CA VAL A 381 12.84 -3.74 -31.66
C VAL A 381 11.32 -3.66 -31.47
N SER A 382 10.83 -4.14 -30.32
CA SER A 382 9.46 -3.91 -29.88
C SER A 382 9.41 -3.76 -28.37
N TYR A 383 8.85 -2.64 -27.91
CA TYR A 383 8.78 -2.31 -26.50
C TYR A 383 7.35 -2.13 -26.01
N SER A 384 7.11 -2.36 -24.71
CA SER A 384 5.83 -2.04 -24.08
C SER A 384 5.62 -0.53 -23.99
N MET A 385 4.48 -0.06 -24.48
CA MET A 385 4.12 1.37 -24.46
C MET A 385 3.54 1.83 -23.11
N ASP A 386 3.12 0.89 -22.26
CA ASP A 386 2.63 1.14 -20.90
C ASP A 386 3.75 1.24 -19.85
N ALA A 387 4.92 0.64 -20.13
CA ALA A 387 6.09 0.64 -19.26
C ALA A 387 7.06 1.80 -19.55
N TRP A 388 8.18 1.91 -18.82
CA TRP A 388 9.15 2.99 -19.01
C TRP A 388 9.82 3.00 -20.39
N ASP A 389 9.81 1.88 -21.13
CA ASP A 389 10.23 1.91 -22.54
C ASP A 389 9.33 2.79 -23.40
N GLY A 390 8.02 2.79 -23.13
CA GLY A 390 7.07 3.72 -23.71
C GLY A 390 7.33 5.17 -23.33
N TYR A 391 8.17 5.46 -22.33
CA TYR A 391 8.52 6.80 -21.86
C TYR A 391 10.04 6.97 -21.77
N ALA A 392 10.78 6.43 -22.76
CA ALA A 392 12.24 6.33 -22.74
C ALA A 392 12.95 7.66 -22.45
N ALA A 393 12.45 8.79 -22.94
CA ALA A 393 13.02 10.10 -22.63
C ALA A 393 12.85 10.50 -21.15
N SER A 394 11.72 10.18 -20.53
CA SER A 394 11.48 10.38 -19.10
C SER A 394 12.36 9.47 -18.25
N ARG A 395 12.52 8.20 -18.65
CA ARG A 395 13.48 7.27 -18.03
C ARG A 395 14.90 7.83 -18.05
N GLN A 396 15.34 8.35 -19.19
CA GLN A 396 16.69 8.86 -19.36
C GLN A 396 16.95 10.08 -18.46
N ARG A 397 15.99 11.00 -18.31
CA ARG A 397 16.11 12.15 -17.39
C ARG A 397 16.32 11.70 -15.93
N ILE A 398 15.68 10.62 -15.51
CA ILE A 398 15.88 10.08 -14.16
C ILE A 398 17.25 9.42 -14.01
N LEU A 399 17.67 8.60 -14.99
CA LEU A 399 18.98 7.95 -14.96
C LEU A 399 20.13 8.97 -14.97
N ASP A 400 20.06 9.97 -15.85
CA ASP A 400 21.03 11.05 -15.88
C ASP A 400 20.96 11.89 -14.61
N GLY A 401 19.75 12.19 -14.12
CA GLY A 401 19.56 12.92 -12.88
C GLY A 401 20.17 12.23 -11.64
N MET A 402 20.09 10.90 -11.56
CA MET A 402 20.77 10.09 -10.53
C MET A 402 22.30 10.22 -10.64
N ARG A 403 22.84 10.08 -11.86
CA ARG A 403 24.29 10.16 -12.12
C ARG A 403 24.85 11.55 -11.82
N GLU A 404 24.19 12.60 -12.27
CA GLU A 404 24.58 14.00 -12.04
C GLU A 404 24.64 14.36 -10.55
N ARG A 405 23.78 13.72 -9.74
CA ARG A 405 23.74 13.89 -8.29
C ARG A 405 24.69 12.97 -7.53
N GLY A 406 25.38 12.06 -8.22
CA GLY A 406 26.31 11.12 -7.61
C GLY A 406 25.63 10.07 -6.74
N VAL A 407 24.39 9.66 -7.06
CA VAL A 407 23.69 8.58 -6.35
C VAL A 407 24.45 7.28 -6.55
N THR A 408 24.98 6.70 -5.47
CA THR A 408 25.90 5.55 -5.56
C THR A 408 25.22 4.20 -5.61
N ASN A 409 24.03 4.07 -5.00
CA ASN A 409 23.33 2.78 -4.88
C ASN A 409 21.82 2.92 -5.20
N PRO A 410 21.45 3.31 -6.43
CA PRO A 410 20.05 3.37 -6.81
C PRO A 410 19.50 1.96 -7.04
N VAL A 411 18.33 1.69 -6.45
CA VAL A 411 17.60 0.43 -6.57
C VAL A 411 16.17 0.75 -7.00
N VAL A 412 15.72 0.17 -8.11
CA VAL A 412 14.33 0.27 -8.56
C VAL A 412 13.58 -1.00 -8.16
N LEU A 413 12.42 -0.85 -7.55
CA LEU A 413 11.49 -1.94 -7.23
C LEU A 413 10.26 -1.81 -8.12
N THR A 414 9.82 -2.92 -8.70
CA THR A 414 8.82 -2.92 -9.77
C THR A 414 7.83 -4.07 -9.62
N GLY A 415 6.57 -3.85 -10.03
CA GLY A 415 5.50 -4.84 -10.13
C GLY A 415 5.01 -5.06 -11.57
N ASP A 416 3.68 -4.93 -11.79
CA ASP A 416 2.96 -4.96 -13.08
C ASP A 416 3.06 -6.25 -13.91
N VAL A 417 4.27 -6.64 -14.33
CA VAL A 417 4.50 -7.60 -15.43
C VAL A 417 4.28 -9.08 -15.07
N HIS A 418 3.70 -9.38 -13.91
CA HIS A 418 3.34 -10.72 -13.41
C HIS A 418 4.48 -11.76 -13.38
N ARG A 419 5.73 -11.31 -13.40
CA ARG A 419 6.93 -12.15 -13.54
C ARG A 419 8.08 -11.56 -12.75
N HIS A 420 8.92 -12.42 -12.22
CA HIS A 420 10.17 -12.00 -11.63
C HIS A 420 11.19 -11.65 -12.70
N TYR A 421 11.85 -10.51 -12.50
CA TYR A 421 13.05 -10.12 -13.23
C TYR A 421 14.06 -9.49 -12.28
N ALA A 422 15.33 -9.59 -12.64
CA ALA A 422 16.41 -8.87 -11.99
C ALA A 422 17.28 -8.27 -13.10
N ASN A 423 17.41 -6.95 -13.13
CA ASN A 423 18.05 -6.23 -14.23
C ASN A 423 19.20 -5.37 -13.72
N ASP A 424 20.31 -5.37 -14.43
CA ASP A 424 21.28 -4.28 -14.34
C ASP A 424 20.71 -3.05 -15.06
N LEU A 425 20.77 -1.88 -14.43
CA LEU A 425 20.37 -0.63 -15.07
C LEU A 425 21.57 -0.04 -15.82
N LYS A 426 21.44 0.08 -17.14
CA LYS A 426 22.48 0.62 -18.03
C LYS A 426 22.37 2.15 -18.12
N ALA A 427 23.51 2.83 -18.24
CA ALA A 427 23.56 4.28 -18.45
C ALA A 427 22.95 4.68 -19.81
N ASP A 428 23.13 3.83 -20.83
CA ASP A 428 22.44 3.90 -22.11
C ASP A 428 22.06 2.46 -22.52
N PHE A 429 20.76 2.15 -22.55
CA PHE A 429 20.29 0.81 -22.93
C PHE A 429 20.51 0.47 -24.40
N ARG A 430 20.87 1.43 -25.26
CA ARG A 430 21.24 1.17 -26.66
C ARG A 430 22.69 0.71 -26.81
N ASP A 431 23.50 0.90 -25.77
CA ASP A 431 24.87 0.44 -25.70
C ASP A 431 25.00 -0.60 -24.57
N PRO A 432 25.03 -1.90 -24.89
CA PRO A 432 25.12 -2.95 -23.87
C PRO A 432 26.41 -2.87 -23.04
N ASP A 433 27.47 -2.25 -23.58
CA ASP A 433 28.76 -2.05 -22.91
C ASP A 433 28.78 -0.77 -22.05
N SER A 434 27.71 0.03 -22.06
CA SER A 434 27.62 1.23 -21.22
C SER A 434 27.72 0.88 -19.72
N ALA A 435 28.04 1.86 -18.88
CA ALA A 435 28.19 1.62 -17.45
C ALA A 435 26.87 1.08 -16.84
N THR A 436 26.97 0.11 -15.94
CA THR A 436 25.86 -0.22 -15.03
C THR A 436 25.80 0.87 -13.94
N VAL A 437 24.62 1.42 -13.69
CA VAL A 437 24.40 2.58 -12.81
C VAL A 437 23.45 2.28 -11.67
N GLY A 438 22.84 1.10 -11.62
CA GLY A 438 21.91 0.67 -10.59
C GLY A 438 21.37 -0.72 -10.88
N VAL A 439 20.36 -1.12 -10.12
CA VAL A 439 19.65 -2.38 -10.34
C VAL A 439 18.14 -2.16 -10.31
N GLU A 440 17.42 -3.03 -11.02
CA GLU A 440 15.97 -3.16 -10.89
C GLU A 440 15.62 -4.57 -10.42
N LEU A 441 14.77 -4.64 -9.40
CA LEU A 441 14.24 -5.88 -8.83
C LEU A 441 12.73 -5.91 -9.09
N VAL A 442 12.29 -6.81 -9.96
CA VAL A 442 10.89 -6.92 -10.36
C VAL A 442 10.25 -8.09 -9.62
N THR A 443 9.22 -7.80 -8.82
CA THR A 443 8.43 -8.84 -8.19
C THR A 443 7.46 -9.44 -9.19
N THR A 444 7.27 -10.75 -9.12
CA THR A 444 6.12 -11.39 -9.74
C THR A 444 4.84 -10.98 -9.01
N SER A 445 3.73 -11.41 -9.56
CA SER A 445 2.41 -11.28 -8.98
C SER A 445 2.19 -12.22 -7.80
N ILE A 446 1.40 -11.76 -6.84
CA ILE A 446 0.84 -12.63 -5.79
C ILE A 446 0.01 -13.76 -6.42
N THR A 447 -0.85 -13.44 -7.39
CA THR A 447 -1.75 -14.42 -8.03
C THR A 447 -2.05 -14.16 -9.50
N SER A 448 -1.91 -12.92 -9.99
CA SER A 448 -2.22 -12.58 -11.39
C SER A 448 -1.43 -13.45 -12.38
N GLY A 449 -2.12 -14.05 -13.35
CA GLY A 449 -1.51 -15.00 -14.30
C GLY A 449 -1.53 -16.48 -13.86
N GLY A 450 -2.11 -16.82 -12.70
CA GLY A 450 -2.32 -18.22 -12.27
C GLY A 450 -1.04 -18.92 -11.83
N ASP A 451 -0.99 -20.25 -11.90
CA ASP A 451 0.14 -21.04 -11.36
C ASP A 451 1.50 -20.69 -12.00
N GLY A 452 1.49 -20.39 -13.29
CA GLY A 452 2.71 -20.05 -14.00
C GLY A 452 3.64 -21.24 -14.23
N GLN A 453 4.91 -20.94 -14.46
CA GLN A 453 5.97 -21.92 -14.74
C GLN A 453 7.35 -21.30 -14.53
N ASP A 454 8.37 -22.12 -14.34
CA ASP A 454 9.72 -21.62 -14.02
C ASP A 454 10.24 -20.63 -15.08
N MET A 455 10.29 -21.05 -16.34
CA MET A 455 10.74 -20.25 -17.47
C MET A 455 9.64 -20.25 -18.53
N PRO A 456 9.18 -19.08 -19.03
CA PRO A 456 8.26 -19.04 -20.15
C PRO A 456 8.92 -19.49 -21.45
N ALA A 457 8.12 -19.96 -22.42
CA ALA A 457 8.63 -20.53 -23.67
C ALA A 457 9.53 -19.56 -24.49
N ASN A 458 9.23 -18.26 -24.44
CA ASN A 458 10.03 -17.21 -25.10
C ASN A 458 11.16 -16.64 -24.21
N GLY A 459 11.35 -17.19 -23.01
CA GLY A 459 12.28 -16.67 -22.02
C GLY A 459 13.75 -16.69 -22.46
N PRO A 460 14.27 -17.79 -23.03
CA PRO A 460 15.65 -17.82 -23.52
C PRO A 460 15.94 -16.76 -24.59
N GLN A 461 15.01 -16.51 -25.49
CA GLN A 461 15.14 -15.48 -26.53
C GLN A 461 15.11 -14.09 -25.91
N LEU A 462 14.20 -13.83 -24.97
CA LEU A 462 14.12 -12.55 -24.27
C LEU A 462 15.40 -12.24 -23.50
N LEU A 463 15.97 -13.23 -22.80
CA LEU A 463 17.24 -13.06 -22.08
C LEU A 463 18.43 -12.86 -23.05
N ALA A 464 18.42 -13.51 -24.21
CA ALA A 464 19.47 -13.33 -25.20
C ALA A 464 19.44 -11.92 -25.83
N GLU A 465 18.25 -11.37 -26.06
CA GLU A 465 18.06 -10.03 -26.62
C GLU A 465 18.34 -8.92 -25.59
N ASN A 466 18.16 -9.21 -24.30
CA ASN A 466 18.29 -8.24 -23.22
C ASN A 466 19.39 -8.66 -22.23
N PRO A 467 20.69 -8.51 -22.56
CA PRO A 467 21.80 -9.07 -21.77
C PRO A 467 21.96 -8.46 -20.36
N HIS A 468 21.33 -7.32 -20.10
CA HIS A 468 21.25 -6.71 -18.77
C HIS A 468 20.22 -7.40 -17.85
N ILE A 469 19.33 -8.23 -18.38
CA ILE A 469 18.38 -9.04 -17.60
C ILE A 469 19.07 -10.32 -17.12
N LYS A 470 19.19 -10.50 -15.80
CA LYS A 470 19.89 -11.62 -15.16
C LYS A 470 18.96 -12.71 -14.63
N LEU A 471 17.68 -12.39 -14.46
CA LEU A 471 16.64 -13.34 -14.08
C LEU A 471 15.38 -13.12 -14.90
N LEU A 472 14.74 -14.22 -15.28
CA LEU A 472 13.34 -14.27 -15.68
C LEU A 472 12.72 -15.51 -15.04
N ASN A 473 11.66 -15.33 -14.27
CA ASN A 473 10.83 -16.43 -13.76
C ASN A 473 9.34 -16.07 -13.81
N ASN A 474 8.49 -17.05 -14.12
CA ASN A 474 7.05 -16.87 -14.31
C ASN A 474 6.21 -17.71 -13.33
N GLN A 475 6.71 -17.96 -12.13
CA GLN A 475 5.91 -18.46 -11.01
C GLN A 475 5.43 -17.29 -10.14
N ARG A 476 4.42 -17.51 -9.30
CA ARG A 476 3.87 -16.51 -8.37
C ARG A 476 4.67 -16.45 -7.07
N GLY A 477 4.57 -15.35 -6.35
CA GLY A 477 5.32 -15.15 -5.10
C GLY A 477 5.60 -13.69 -4.79
N TYR A 478 6.80 -13.40 -4.32
CA TYR A 478 7.22 -12.09 -3.82
C TYR A 478 8.75 -11.99 -3.79
N VAL A 479 9.28 -10.78 -3.55
CA VAL A 479 10.72 -10.62 -3.28
C VAL A 479 10.92 -10.29 -1.81
N SER A 480 11.78 -11.06 -1.15
CA SER A 480 12.24 -10.82 0.22
C SER A 480 13.66 -10.25 0.17
N THR A 481 13.91 -9.18 0.91
CA THR A 481 15.18 -8.47 0.85
C THR A 481 15.77 -8.25 2.23
N ARG A 482 17.10 -8.15 2.27
CA ARG A 482 17.84 -7.77 3.47
C ARG A 482 18.87 -6.70 3.12
N LEU A 483 18.62 -5.46 3.56
CA LEU A 483 19.49 -4.32 3.35
C LEU A 483 20.40 -4.10 4.57
N THR A 484 21.67 -3.84 4.30
CA THR A 484 22.70 -3.43 5.26
C THR A 484 23.48 -2.23 4.74
N ARG A 485 24.46 -1.77 5.50
CA ARG A 485 25.36 -0.70 5.06
C ARG A 485 26.21 -1.12 3.86
N ASP A 486 26.46 -2.42 3.72
CA ASP A 486 27.49 -2.94 2.83
C ASP A 486 26.87 -3.70 1.65
N SER A 487 25.63 -4.18 1.79
CA SER A 487 24.95 -4.93 0.74
C SER A 487 23.42 -4.93 0.84
N LEU A 488 22.79 -5.14 -0.31
CA LEU A 488 21.39 -5.53 -0.47
C LEU A 488 21.36 -6.97 -0.98
N ARG A 489 20.74 -7.88 -0.22
CA ARG A 489 20.40 -9.23 -0.68
C ARG A 489 18.92 -9.26 -1.10
N ALA A 490 18.62 -9.83 -2.26
CA ALA A 490 17.26 -10.03 -2.77
C ALA A 490 17.01 -11.51 -3.10
N ASP A 491 16.08 -12.13 -2.38
CA ASP A 491 15.63 -13.51 -2.59
C ASP A 491 14.28 -13.49 -3.34
N PHE A 492 14.26 -14.06 -4.54
CA PHE A 492 13.08 -14.17 -5.38
C PHE A 492 12.28 -15.41 -4.98
N LYS A 493 11.22 -15.21 -4.20
CA LYS A 493 10.43 -16.27 -3.58
C LYS A 493 9.32 -16.70 -4.52
N VAL A 494 9.21 -18.01 -4.75
CA VAL A 494 8.24 -18.59 -5.67
C VAL A 494 7.41 -19.67 -5.02
N LEU A 495 6.17 -19.79 -5.50
CA LEU A 495 5.23 -20.86 -5.20
C LEU A 495 5.04 -21.72 -6.46
N PRO A 496 4.94 -23.05 -6.33
CA PRO A 496 4.67 -23.93 -7.47
C PRO A 496 3.26 -23.79 -8.03
N TYR A 497 2.31 -23.28 -7.24
CA TYR A 497 0.93 -23.06 -7.63
C TYR A 497 0.25 -22.04 -6.70
N VAL A 498 -0.82 -21.43 -7.19
CA VAL A 498 -1.77 -20.59 -6.45
C VAL A 498 -3.22 -20.99 -6.71
N SER A 499 -3.48 -21.90 -7.65
CA SER A 499 -4.81 -22.43 -7.97
C SER A 499 -5.47 -23.18 -6.81
N THR A 500 -4.68 -23.63 -5.83
CA THR A 500 -5.15 -24.20 -4.55
C THR A 500 -4.37 -23.61 -3.37
N PRO A 501 -4.93 -23.60 -2.15
CA PRO A 501 -4.24 -23.07 -0.97
C PRO A 501 -3.02 -23.90 -0.56
N GLY A 502 -2.11 -23.29 0.21
CA GLY A 502 -1.13 -24.02 1.02
C GLY A 502 0.17 -24.42 0.31
N ALA A 503 0.41 -23.95 -0.91
CA ALA A 503 1.68 -24.11 -1.61
C ALA A 503 2.90 -23.79 -0.73
N PRO A 504 3.98 -24.61 -0.78
CA PRO A 504 5.23 -24.28 -0.11
C PRO A 504 5.94 -23.16 -0.86
N VAL A 505 6.67 -22.31 -0.12
CA VAL A 505 7.54 -21.29 -0.70
C VAL A 505 8.95 -21.84 -0.87
N SER A 506 9.64 -21.42 -1.94
CA SER A 506 11.08 -21.67 -2.15
C SER A 506 11.75 -20.42 -2.71
N THR A 507 13.06 -20.28 -2.52
CA THR A 507 13.84 -19.22 -3.17
C THR A 507 14.32 -19.72 -4.53
N ARG A 508 13.88 -19.07 -5.61
CA ARG A 508 14.27 -19.43 -6.98
C ARG A 508 15.65 -18.92 -7.38
N ALA A 509 15.98 -17.72 -6.91
CA ALA A 509 17.26 -17.08 -7.15
C ALA A 509 17.54 -16.08 -6.02
N THR A 510 18.81 -15.89 -5.73
CA THR A 510 19.29 -14.83 -4.85
C THR A 510 20.24 -13.95 -5.65
N PHE A 511 20.07 -12.64 -5.50
CA PHE A 511 21.04 -11.66 -5.97
C PHE A 511 21.54 -10.80 -4.80
N VAL A 512 22.80 -10.38 -4.90
CA VAL A 512 23.45 -9.47 -3.98
C VAL A 512 23.97 -8.27 -4.76
N VAL A 513 23.74 -7.08 -4.21
CA VAL A 513 24.33 -5.82 -4.67
C VAL A 513 25.20 -5.29 -3.55
N GLU A 514 26.48 -5.04 -3.84
CA GLU A 514 27.41 -4.45 -2.88
C GLU A 514 27.32 -2.93 -2.92
N ALA A 515 27.35 -2.28 -1.75
CA ALA A 515 27.33 -0.83 -1.69
C ALA A 515 28.57 -0.24 -2.37
N GLY A 516 28.36 0.66 -3.33
CA GLY A 516 29.38 1.28 -4.17
C GLY A 516 29.69 0.53 -5.46
N SER A 517 29.11 -0.66 -5.67
CA SER A 517 29.27 -1.46 -6.88
C SER A 517 27.91 -1.67 -7.55
N PRO A 518 27.53 -0.83 -8.53
CA PRO A 518 26.25 -0.96 -9.22
C PRO A 518 26.26 -2.21 -10.11
N GLY A 519 25.58 -3.27 -9.68
CA GLY A 519 25.42 -4.49 -10.46
C GLY A 519 24.89 -5.66 -9.64
N LEU A 520 24.21 -6.59 -10.31
CA LEU A 520 23.69 -7.81 -9.71
C LEU A 520 24.76 -8.91 -9.70
N HIS A 521 25.04 -9.46 -8.51
CA HIS A 521 25.84 -10.67 -8.34
C HIS A 521 24.93 -11.81 -7.89
N GLN A 522 24.92 -12.93 -8.62
CA GLN A 522 24.17 -14.11 -8.20
C GLN A 522 24.96 -14.85 -7.11
N ASP A 523 24.29 -15.13 -5.97
CA ASP A 523 24.86 -15.85 -4.83
C ASP A 523 24.81 -17.37 -5.02
#